data_AF-A0A699X1W0-F1
#
_entry.id   AF-A0A699X1W0-F1
#
_cell.length_a   1.000
_cell.length_b   1.000
_cell.length_c   1.000
_cell.angle_alpha   90.00
_cell.angle_beta   90.00
_cell.angle_gamma   90.00
#
_symmetry.space_group_name_H-M   'P 1'
#
loop_
_entity.id
_entity.type
_entity.pdbx_description
1 polymer ?
#
loop_
_entity_poly.entity_id
_entity_poly.type
_entity_poly.pdbx_seq_one_letter_code
_entity_poly.pdbx_strand_id
1 'polypeptide(L)' 'FNTGGSYDPNRQAFGALRILNDDTVAGGRGFGRHPHQNMEILTLPLAGALEHEDSLGHRAVIKTGEVQ' A
#
# COMPACT_ATOMS: atom_id res chain seq x y z
N PHE A 1 -11.33 -7.32 2.62
CA PHE A 1 -11.36 -5.93 3.08
C PHE A 1 -12.01 -5.07 2.02
N ASN A 2 -12.84 -4.11 2.42
CA ASN A 2 -13.41 -3.13 1.51
C ASN A 2 -12.40 -1.99 1.31
N THR A 3 -12.22 -1.56 0.06
CA THR A 3 -11.31 -0.48 -0.32
C THR A 3 -11.86 0.23 -1.56
N GLY A 4 -11.66 1.54 -1.67
CA GLY A 4 -12.25 2.35 -2.73
C GLY A 4 -13.79 2.31 -2.75
N GLY A 5 -14.39 2.35 -3.94
CA GLY A 5 -15.85 2.34 -4.14
C GLY A 5 -16.51 0.96 -4.10
N SER A 6 -15.76 -0.11 -3.85
CA SER A 6 -16.30 -1.49 -3.82
C SER A 6 -16.72 -1.88 -2.41
N TYR A 7 -17.91 -2.44 -2.27
CA TYR A 7 -18.46 -2.89 -0.99
C TYR A 7 -18.91 -4.34 -1.06
N ASP A 8 -18.41 -5.16 -0.15
CA ASP A 8 -18.85 -6.52 0.14
C ASP A 8 -19.06 -6.66 1.67
N PRO A 9 -20.27 -7.03 2.13
CA PRO A 9 -20.57 -7.17 3.54
C PRO A 9 -19.73 -8.24 4.24
N ASN A 10 -19.19 -9.22 3.51
CA ASN A 10 -18.32 -10.28 4.06
C ASN A 10 -16.83 -9.87 4.13
N ARG A 11 -16.49 -8.67 3.67
CA ARG A 11 -15.11 -8.16 3.60
C ARG A 11 -14.88 -6.97 4.52
N GLN A 12 -15.51 -6.97 5.70
CA GLN A 12 -15.30 -5.94 6.73
C GLN A 12 -13.87 -5.93 7.28
N ALA A 13 -13.56 -4.88 8.04
CA ALA A 13 -12.31 -4.79 8.80
C ALA A 13 -12.18 -5.92 9.84
N PHE A 14 -10.94 -6.27 10.19
CA PHE A 14 -10.62 -7.28 11.18
C PHE A 14 -9.69 -6.69 12.24
N GLY A 15 -10.22 -6.42 13.43
CA GLY A 15 -9.49 -5.68 14.47
C GLY A 15 -9.00 -4.32 13.97
N ALA A 16 -7.70 -4.06 14.08
CA ALA A 16 -7.06 -2.84 13.57
C ALA A 16 -6.84 -2.86 12.05
N LEU A 17 -6.86 -4.02 11.41
CA LEU A 17 -6.62 -4.15 9.97
C LEU A 17 -7.85 -3.66 9.19
N ARG A 18 -7.68 -2.55 8.47
CA ARG A 18 -8.76 -1.89 7.71
C ARG A 18 -8.75 -2.25 6.23
N ILE A 19 -7.58 -2.24 5.61
CA ILE A 19 -7.37 -2.45 4.18
C ILE A 19 -6.24 -3.47 4.00
N LEU A 20 -6.40 -4.37 3.03
CA LEU A 20 -5.37 -5.29 2.58
C LEU A 20 -5.54 -5.42 1.06
N ASN A 21 -4.51 -5.00 0.32
CA ASN A 21 -4.45 -5.11 -1.12
C ASN A 21 -3.35 -6.11 -1.51
N ASP A 22 -3.58 -6.81 -2.61
CA ASP A 22 -2.58 -7.64 -3.30
C ASP A 22 -2.45 -7.07 -4.72
N ASP A 23 -1.41 -6.26 -4.91
CA ASP A 23 -1.25 -5.42 -6.09
C ASP A 23 -0.10 -5.95 -6.97
N THR A 24 -0.39 -6.13 -8.27
CA THR A 24 0.64 -6.34 -9.30
C THR A 24 0.79 -5.07 -10.12
N VAL A 25 1.96 -4.43 -10.03
CA VAL A 25 2.25 -3.16 -10.72
C VAL A 25 3.30 -3.40 -11.81
N ALA A 26 3.01 -2.96 -13.03
CA ALA A 26 3.96 -3.03 -14.14
C ALA A 26 5.16 -2.10 -13.92
N GLY A 27 6.35 -2.50 -14.41
CA GLY A 27 7.57 -1.71 -14.28
C GLY A 27 7.43 -0.29 -14.83
N GLY A 28 7.92 0.71 -14.09
CA GLY A 28 7.79 2.13 -14.44
C GLY A 28 6.40 2.72 -14.20
N ARG A 29 5.48 1.96 -13.61
CA ARG A 29 4.16 2.43 -13.16
C ARG A 29 4.13 2.47 -11.63
N GLY A 30 3.12 3.14 -11.10
CA GLY A 30 2.93 3.28 -9.66
C GLY A 30 1.67 4.09 -9.35
N PHE A 31 1.51 4.43 -8.08
CA PHE A 31 0.41 5.27 -7.61
C PHE A 31 0.91 6.71 -7.51
N GLY A 32 0.13 7.67 -8.02
CA GLY A 32 0.45 9.09 -7.86
C GLY A 32 0.38 9.52 -6.39
N ARG A 33 0.97 10.69 -6.08
CA ARG A 33 0.85 11.29 -4.75
C ARG A 33 -0.61 11.48 -4.36
N HIS A 34 -0.98 11.01 -3.18
CA HIS A 34 -2.29 11.19 -2.58
C HIS A 34 -2.17 11.24 -1.04
N PRO A 35 -3.07 11.94 -0.34
CA PRO A 35 -2.98 12.08 1.10
C PRO A 35 -3.50 10.84 1.85
N HIS A 36 -2.89 10.55 3.00
CA HIS A 36 -3.42 9.65 4.01
C HIS A 36 -3.54 10.39 5.34
N GLN A 37 -4.51 10.00 6.17
CA GLN A 37 -4.72 10.55 7.50
C GLN A 37 -5.08 9.44 8.49
N ASN A 38 -4.47 9.45 9.67
CA ASN A 38 -4.75 8.52 10.76
C ASN A 38 -4.64 7.04 10.38
N MET A 39 -3.64 6.69 9.54
CA MET A 39 -3.36 5.31 9.16
C MET A 39 -1.86 5.01 9.29
N GLU A 40 -1.58 3.77 9.68
CA GLU A 40 -0.28 3.14 9.47
C GLU A 40 -0.37 2.30 8.20
N ILE A 41 0.64 2.39 7.34
CA ILE A 41 0.70 1.67 6.06
C ILE A 41 1.94 0.80 6.10
N LEU A 42 1.75 -0.50 5.87
CA LEU A 42 2.83 -1.47 5.73
C LEU A 42 2.87 -1.97 4.29
N THR A 43 4.04 -1.90 3.66
CA THR A 43 4.27 -2.35 2.29
C THR A 43 5.25 -3.51 2.29
N LEU A 44 4.86 -4.60 1.62
CA LEU A 44 5.62 -5.85 1.54
C LEU A 44 5.79 -6.26 0.07
N PRO A 45 6.89 -5.87 -0.61
CA PRO A 45 7.14 -6.33 -1.97
C PRO A 45 7.35 -7.85 -1.99
N LEU A 46 6.46 -8.57 -2.69
CA LEU A 46 6.58 -10.02 -2.88
C LEU A 46 7.51 -10.38 -4.05
N ALA A 47 7.67 -9.47 -5.02
CA ALA A 47 8.60 -9.58 -6.13
C ALA A 47 9.02 -8.18 -6.63
N GLY A 48 10.24 -8.07 -7.16
CA GLY A 48 10.76 -6.81 -7.69
C GLY A 48 11.15 -5.80 -6.59
N ALA A 49 10.94 -4.52 -6.86
CA ALA A 49 11.20 -3.42 -5.95
C ALA A 49 10.19 -2.27 -6.17
N LEU A 50 9.92 -1.53 -5.09
CA LEU A 50 9.02 -0.38 -5.09
C LEU A 50 9.76 0.87 -4.61
N GLU A 51 9.64 1.96 -5.35
CA GLU A 51 10.08 3.27 -4.86
C GLU A 51 8.94 3.95 -4.10
N HIS A 52 9.25 4.42 -2.89
CA HIS A 52 8.37 5.23 -2.07
C HIS A 52 8.93 6.64 -1.91
N GLU A 53 8.05 7.64 -1.99
CA GLU A 53 8.35 9.04 -1.69
C GLU A 53 7.19 9.66 -0.90
N ASP A 54 7.49 10.28 0.24
CA ASP A 54 6.48 10.88 1.13
C ASP A 54 6.40 12.41 1.04
N SER A 55 5.46 13.01 1.78
CA SER A 55 5.26 14.46 1.81
C SER A 55 6.35 15.24 2.55
N LEU A 56 7.20 14.56 3.33
CA LEU A 56 8.33 15.15 4.05
C LEU A 56 9.63 15.07 3.21
N GLY A 57 9.58 14.43 2.05
CA GLY A 57 10.71 14.28 1.14
C GLY A 57 11.56 13.04 1.42
N HIS A 58 11.10 12.13 2.28
CA HIS A 58 11.76 10.83 2.42
C HIS A 58 11.55 10.02 1.15
N ARG A 59 12.63 9.38 0.67
CA ARG A 59 12.59 8.50 -0.50
C ARG A 59 13.37 7.22 -0.23
N ALA A 60 12.78 6.08 -0.58
CA ALA A 60 13.38 4.77 -0.39
C ALA A 60 13.00 3.81 -1.53
N VAL A 61 13.88 2.86 -1.81
CA VAL A 61 13.55 1.71 -2.68
C VAL A 61 13.46 0.49 -1.78
N ILE A 62 12.28 -0.10 -1.72
CA ILE A 62 11.95 -1.26 -0.89
C ILE A 62 12.02 -2.49 -1.80
N LYS A 63 12.85 -3.46 -1.44
CA LYS A 63 13.08 -4.66 -2.23
C LYS A 63 12.28 -5.83 -1.68
N THR A 64 12.22 -6.90 -2.46
CA THR A 64 11.63 -8.17 -2.02
C THR A 64 12.27 -8.64 -0.71
N GLY A 65 11.46 -8.94 0.29
CA GLY A 65 11.90 -9.36 1.63
C GLY A 65 12.13 -8.23 2.63
N GLU A 66 12.03 -6.97 2.21
CA GLU A 66 12.04 -5.80 3.09
C GLU A 66 10.61 -5.37 3.45
N VAL A 67 10.48 -4.56 4.51
CA VAL A 67 9.22 -3.95 4.95
C VAL A 67 9.42 -2.47 5.17
N GLN A 68 8.42 -1.68 4.82
CA GLN A 68 8.34 -0.24 5.07
C GLN A 68 6.94 0.15 5.49
#